data_AF-C6SUQ5-F1
#
_entry.id   AF-C6SUQ5-F1
#
_cell.length_a   1.000
_cell.length_b   1.000
_cell.length_c   1.000
_cell.angle_alpha   90.00
_cell.angle_beta   90.00
_cell.angle_gamma   90.00
#
_symmetry.space_group_name_H-M   'P 1'
#
loop_
_entity.id
_entity.type
_entity.pdbx_description
1 polymer ?
#
loop_
_entity_poly.entity_id
_entity_poly.type
_entity_poly.pdbx_seq_one_letter_code
_entity_poly.pdbx_strand_id
1 'polypeptide(L)' 'FNVTLKSDRQGTCRGIQTLQACVGFCESSAFPSKYSVLVASGFQHNVTSVSQCCTIAKMQK' A
#
# COMPACT_ATOMS: atom_id res chain seq x y z
N PHE A 1 -3.77 -7.19 12.59
CA PHE A 1 -5.25 -7.19 12.49
C PHE A 1 -5.71 -8.53 11.93
N ASN A 2 -6.74 -9.15 12.52
CA ASN A 2 -7.30 -10.41 12.05
C ASN A 2 -8.29 -10.15 10.92
N VAL A 3 -8.07 -10.77 9.76
CA VAL A 3 -8.92 -10.67 8.57
C VAL A 3 -9.32 -12.05 8.10
N THR A 4 -10.46 -12.16 7.44
CA THR A 4 -10.93 -13.40 6.83
C THR A 4 -10.59 -13.40 5.35
N LEU A 5 -9.87 -14.44 4.90
CA LEU A 5 -9.55 -14.59 3.49
C LEU A 5 -10.55 -15.55 2.84
N LYS A 6 -11.27 -15.05 1.83
CA LYS A 6 -12.07 -15.89 0.93
C LYS A 6 -11.20 -16.29 -0.26
N SER A 7 -10.86 -17.58 -0.36
CA SER A 7 -10.09 -18.13 -1.47
C SER A 7 -11.01 -18.88 -2.43
N ASP A 8 -11.25 -18.32 -3.62
CA ASP A 8 -12.11 -18.91 -4.67
C ASP A 8 -11.29 -19.64 -5.75
N ARG A 9 -10.22 -20.34 -5.35
CA ARG A 9 -9.48 -21.22 -6.27
C ARG A 9 -10.27 -22.52 -6.41
N GLN A 10 -10.79 -22.75 -7.62
CA GLN A 10 -11.58 -23.90 -8.08
C GLN A 10 -11.04 -25.29 -7.65
N GLY A 11 -11.27 -25.72 -6.41
CA GLY A 11 -10.96 -27.11 -6.06
C GLY A 11 -10.97 -27.51 -4.59
N THR A 12 -10.83 -26.60 -3.63
CA THR A 12 -11.03 -26.95 -2.22
C THR A 12 -11.50 -25.74 -1.43
N CYS A 13 -12.78 -25.71 -1.04
CA CYS A 13 -13.29 -24.82 0.01
C CYS A 13 -12.66 -25.21 1.35
N ARG A 14 -11.39 -24.88 1.56
CA ARG A 14 -10.73 -25.00 2.87
C ARG A 14 -11.06 -23.79 3.75
N GLY A 15 -12.35 -23.61 4.02
CA GLY A 15 -12.89 -22.76 5.08
C GLY A 15 -12.55 -21.27 5.00
N ILE A 16 -13.29 -20.47 5.77
CA ILE A 16 -12.90 -19.09 6.06
C ILE A 16 -11.66 -19.17 6.96
N GLN A 17 -10.49 -18.77 6.45
CA GLN A 17 -9.26 -18.74 7.24
C GLN A 17 -9.05 -17.35 7.82
N THR A 18 -8.80 -17.28 9.12
CA THR A 18 -8.40 -16.05 9.78
C THR A 18 -6.89 -15.86 9.63
N LEU A 19 -6.48 -14.76 9.02
CA LEU A 19 -5.07 -14.42 8.78
C LEU A 19 -4.76 -13.05 9.37
N GLN A 20 -3.47 -12.75 9.52
CA GLN A 20 -3.02 -11.41 9.87
C GLN A 20 -2.79 -10.59 8.60
N ALA A 21 -3.30 -9.35 8.59
CA ALA A 21 -3.03 -8.37 7.53
C ALA A 21 -2.35 -7.10 8.08
N CYS A 22 -1.58 -6.43 7.22
CA CYS A 22 -1.09 -5.07 7.45
C CYS A 22 -2.26 -4.11 7.31
N VAL A 23 -2.69 -3.51 8.42
CA VAL A 23 -3.72 -2.46 8.44
C VAL A 23 -3.27 -1.42 9.45
N GLY A 24 -3.40 -0.15 9.10
CA GLY A 24 -3.03 0.96 9.97
C GLY A 24 -2.99 2.28 9.22
N PHE A 25 -2.62 3.32 9.95
CA PHE A 25 -2.33 4.63 9.38
C PHE A 25 -0.84 4.75 9.09
N CYS A 26 -0.51 5.40 7.98
CA CYS A 26 0.86 5.67 7.59
C CYS A 26 1.00 7.15 7.27
N GLU A 27 2.18 7.69 7.52
CA GLU A 27 2.44 9.10 7.25
C GLU A 27 2.40 9.37 5.75
N SER A 28 1.77 10.48 5.40
CA SER A 28 1.76 11.01 4.06
C SER A 28 1.74 12.54 4.09
N SER A 29 2.32 13.14 3.07
CA SER A 29 2.43 14.59 2.93
C SER A 29 2.38 14.98 1.47
N ALA A 30 1.90 16.19 1.21
CA ALA A 30 1.91 16.79 -0.12
C ALA A 30 2.37 18.24 0.00
N PHE A 31 3.19 18.67 -0.95
CA PHE A 31 3.75 20.01 -0.99
C PHE A 31 4.00 20.46 -2.44
N PRO A 32 4.13 21.77 -2.70
CA PRO A 32 4.48 22.26 -4.04
C PRO A 32 5.78 21.62 -4.54
N SER A 33 5.77 21.14 -5.78
CA SER A 33 6.94 20.49 -6.37
C SER A 33 8.13 21.45 -6.39
N LYS A 34 9.28 20.98 -5.89
CA LYS A 34 10.54 21.73 -6.02
C LYS A 34 10.90 21.86 -7.50
N TYR A 35 11.61 22.93 -7.85
CA TYR A 35 12.04 23.20 -9.23
C TYR A 35 12.77 22.01 -9.88
N SER A 36 13.65 21.34 -9.14
CA SER A 36 14.35 20.14 -9.62
C SER A 36 13.41 19.00 -10.03
N VAL A 37 12.31 18.81 -9.29
CA VAL A 37 11.28 17.80 -9.58
C VAL A 37 10.41 18.22 -10.75
N LEU A 38 10.09 19.51 -10.85
CA LEU A 38 9.39 20.07 -12.01
C LEU A 38 10.17 19.82 -13.30
N VAL A 39 11.47 20.13 -13.31
CA VAL A 39 12.33 19.90 -14.48
C VAL A 39 12.40 18.41 -14.82
N ALA A 40 12.60 17.54 -13.83
CA ALA A 40 12.67 16.09 -14.05
C ALA A 40 11.35 15.46 -14.54
N SER A 41 10.20 16.02 -14.16
CA SER A 41 8.88 15.56 -14.59
C SER A 41 8.36 16.25 -15.85
N GLY A 42 9.17 17.08 -16.51
CA GLY A 42 8.74 17.84 -17.69
C GLY A 42 7.61 18.82 -17.38
N PHE A 43 7.61 19.40 -16.17
CA PHE A 43 6.60 20.32 -15.65
C PHE A 43 5.17 19.75 -15.62
N GLN A 44 5.01 18.43 -15.65
CA GLN A 44 3.69 17.79 -15.66
C GLN A 44 3.01 17.80 -14.27
N HIS A 45 3.79 17.92 -13.18
CA HIS A 45 3.26 17.78 -11.83
C HIS A 45 3.70 18.92 -10.89
N ASN A 46 2.77 19.82 -10.60
CA ASN A 46 3.00 21.00 -9.74
C ASN A 46 3.00 20.69 -8.24
N VAL A 47 2.50 19.52 -7.86
CA VAL A 47 2.45 19.03 -6.47
C VAL A 47 3.22 17.73 -6.39
N THR A 48 4.10 17.62 -5.40
CA THR A 48 4.78 16.38 -5.04
C THR A 48 4.07 15.77 -3.84
N SER A 49 3.67 14.51 -3.96
CA SER A 49 3.10 13.72 -2.88
C SER A 49 4.11 12.66 -2.43
N VAL A 50 4.29 12.53 -1.12
CA VAL A 50 5.15 11.52 -0.51
C VAL A 50 4.33 10.78 0.53
N SER A 51 4.18 9.47 0.34
CA SER A 51 3.41 8.61 1.23
C SER A 51 4.20 7.36 1.61
N GLN A 52 4.03 6.95 2.87
CA GLN A 52 4.40 5.62 3.33
C GLN A 52 3.17 4.72 3.21
N CYS A 53 3.35 3.48 2.74
CA CYS A 53 2.25 2.52 2.59
C CYS A 53 2.40 1.38 3.61
N CYS A 54 1.29 0.96 4.24
CA CYS A 54 1.26 -0.25 5.06
C CYS A 54 1.47 -1.46 4.14
N THR A 55 2.64 -2.08 4.25
CA THR A 55 3.00 -3.26 3.48
C THR A 55 3.49 -4.36 4.39
N ILE A 56 3.44 -5.60 3.90
CA ILE A 56 3.88 -6.77 4.67
C ILE A 56 5.41 -6.73 4.78
N ALA A 57 5.93 -6.37 5.96
CA ALA A 57 7.38 -6.29 6.18
C ALA A 57 8.05 -7.65 6.39
N LYS A 58 7.32 -8.62 6.96
CA LYS A 58 7.81 -9.98 7.21
C LYS A 58 6.66 -10.97 7.16
N MET A 59 6.89 -12.10 6.52
CA MET A 59 5.97 -13.23 6.48
C MET A 59 6.55 -14.36 7.33
N GLN A 60 5.77 -14.91 8.25
CA GLN A 60 6.11 -16.14 8.97
C GLN A 60 5.44 -17.32 8.24
N LYS A 61 6.14 -18.45 8.20
CA LYS A 61 5.73 -19.66 7.50
C LYS A 61 4.93 -20.57 8.42
#